data_AF-A0AB74M2X5-F1
#
_entry.id   AF-A0AB74M2X5-F1
#
_cell.length_a   1.000
_cell.length_b   1.000
_cell.length_c   1.000
_cell.angle_alpha   90.00
_cell.angle_beta   90.00
_cell.angle_gamma   90.00
#
_symmetry.space_group_name_H-M   'P 1'
#
loop_
_entity.id
_entity.type
_entity.pdbx_description
1 polymer ?
#
loop_
_entity_poly.entity_id
_entity_poly.type
_entity_poly.pdbx_seq_one_letter_code
_entity_poly.pdbx_strand_id
1 'polypeptide(L)' 'MSTPSKVSASLQEMEDDIFDVRRWSHLVDALGSAGVMIDPGALNVLAVPLRELGARLETRWMEAYRQSGGEP' A
#
# COMPACT_ATOMS: atom_id res chain seq x y z
N MET A 1 0.70 -1.25 25.83
CA MET A 1 0.77 -2.59 25.21
C MET A 1 -0.35 -2.72 24.19
N SER A 2 -0.04 -3.02 22.93
CA SER A 2 -1.04 -3.49 21.98
C SER A 2 -1.39 -4.94 22.29
N THR A 3 -2.66 -5.29 22.10
CA THR A 3 -3.07 -6.68 22.10
C THR A 3 -2.70 -7.31 20.74
N PRO A 4 -2.39 -8.62 20.68
CA PRO A 4 -2.13 -9.31 19.40
C PRO A 4 -3.23 -9.09 18.35
N SER A 5 -4.48 -8.90 18.77
CA SER A 5 -5.60 -8.56 17.88
C SER A 5 -5.46 -7.22 17.17
N LYS A 6 -4.83 -6.22 17.78
CA LYS A 6 -4.58 -4.91 17.15
C LYS A 6 -3.50 -4.99 16.08
N VAL A 7 -2.43 -5.74 16.35
CA VAL A 7 -1.37 -6.00 15.37
C VAL A 7 -1.93 -6.78 14.17
N SER A 8 -2.76 -7.80 14.41
CA SER A 8 -3.42 -8.57 13.35
C SER A 8 -4.35 -7.73 12.48
N ALA A 9 -5.14 -6.83 13.07
CA ALA A 9 -6.02 -5.94 12.30
C ALA A 9 -5.21 -4.96 11.44
N SER A 10 -4.14 -4.38 11.99
CA SER A 10 -3.24 -3.52 11.21
C SER A 10 -2.57 -4.27 10.06
N LEU A 11 -2.19 -5.53 10.25
CA LEU A 11 -1.65 -6.37 9.16
C LEU A 11 -2.69 -6.65 8.06
N GLN A 12 -3.94 -6.94 8.43
CA GLN A 12 -5.02 -7.14 7.45
C GLN A 12 -5.29 -5.88 6.62
N GLU A 13 -5.33 -4.71 7.24
CA GLU A 13 -5.50 -3.45 6.50
C GLU A 13 -4.30 -3.17 5.56
N MET A 14 -3.08 -3.54 5.94
CA MET A 14 -1.90 -3.45 5.06
C MET A 14 -2.00 -4.43 3.88
N GLU A 15 -2.53 -5.63 4.10
CA GLU A 15 -2.75 -6.62 3.03
C GLU A 15 -3.77 -6.14 2.01
N ASP A 16 -4.87 -5.53 2.46
CA ASP A 16 -5.90 -4.95 1.57
C ASP A 16 -5.32 -3.82 0.71
N ASP A 17 -4.55 -2.92 1.34
CA ASP A 17 -3.85 -1.85 0.65
C ASP A 17 -2.87 -2.38 -0.43
N ILE A 18 -2.14 -3.46 -0.15
CA ILE A 18 -1.24 -4.13 -1.11
C ILE A 18 -2.03 -4.84 -2.22
N PHE A 19 -3.19 -5.41 -1.88
CA PHE A 19 -4.07 -6.06 -2.84
C PHE A 19 -4.57 -5.05 -3.90
N ASP A 20 -4.91 -3.83 -3.49
CA ASP A 20 -5.30 -2.76 -4.41
C ASP A 20 -4.18 -2.38 -5.39
N VAL A 21 -2.92 -2.33 -4.93
CA VAL A 21 -1.76 -2.09 -5.81
C VAL A 21 -1.61 -3.20 -6.85
N ARG A 22 -1.76 -4.47 -6.46
CA ARG A 22 -1.71 -5.60 -7.40
C ARG A 22 -2.83 -5.50 -8.43
N ARG A 23 -4.03 -5.14 -7.99
CA ARG A 23 -5.19 -4.94 -8.88
C ARG A 23 -4.93 -3.82 -9.90
N TRP A 24 -4.35 -2.70 -9.48
CA TRP A 24 -3.99 -1.61 -10.40
C TRP A 24 -2.92 -2.03 -11.41
N SER A 25 -1.91 -2.80 -10.99
CA SER A 25 -0.90 -3.37 -11.90
C SER A 25 -1.53 -4.23 -12.99
N HIS A 26 -2.43 -5.15 -12.63
CA HIS A 26 -3.11 -6.00 -13.61
C HIS A 26 -3.97 -5.20 -14.60
N LEU A 27 -4.60 -4.11 -14.15
CA LEU A 27 -5.36 -3.21 -15.02
C LEU A 27 -4.45 -2.50 -16.02
N VAL A 28 -3.28 -2.02 -15.58
CA VAL A 28 -2.26 -1.40 -16.43
C VAL A 28 -1.74 -2.40 -17.48
N ASP A 29 -1.45 -3.63 -17.07
CA ASP A 29 -1.01 -4.69 -17.98
C ASP A 29 -2.08 -5.07 -19.01
N ALA A 30 -3.35 -5.12 -18.60
CA ALA A 30 -4.48 -5.37 -19.48
C ALA A 30 -4.66 -4.24 -20.52
N LEU A 31 -4.49 -2.98 -20.11
CA LEU A 31 -4.52 -1.83 -21.02
C LEU A 31 -3.37 -1.90 -22.04
N GLY A 32 -2.15 -2.20 -21.59
CA GLY A 32 -1.00 -2.39 -22.48
C GLY A 32 -1.22 -3.54 -23.46
N SER A 33 -1.77 -4.67 -23.00
CA SER A 33 -2.11 -5.83 -23.83
C SER A 33 -3.21 -5.53 -24.86
N ALA A 34 -4.10 -4.58 -24.57
CA ALA A 34 -5.12 -4.08 -25.48
C ALA A 34 -4.59 -3.03 -26.48
N GLY A 35 -3.29 -2.72 -26.47
CA GLY A 35 -2.67 -1.72 -27.34
C GLY A 35 -2.93 -0.28 -26.91
N VAL A 36 -3.43 -0.06 -25.68
CA VAL A 36 -3.62 1.29 -25.13
C VAL A 36 -2.27 1.85 -24.72
N MET A 37 -1.85 2.92 -25.38
CA MET A 37 -0.67 3.68 -24.98
C MET A 37 -1.01 4.51 -23.75
N ILE A 38 -0.33 4.25 -22.64
CA ILE A 38 -0.45 5.04 -21.42
C ILE A 38 0.49 6.24 -21.53
N ASP A 39 -0.06 7.44 -21.36
CA ASP A 39 0.75 8.65 -21.25
C ASP A 39 1.71 8.54 -20.05
N PRO A 40 3.02 8.71 -20.25
CA PRO A 40 3.98 8.76 -19.13
C PRO A 40 3.59 9.79 -18.05
N GLY A 41 2.92 10.89 -18.42
CA GLY A 41 2.37 11.86 -17.48
C GLY A 41 1.26 11.30 -16.59
N ALA A 42 0.47 10.35 -17.10
CA ALA A 42 -0.58 9.68 -16.33
C ALA A 42 -0.02 8.73 -15.26
N LEU A 43 1.21 8.23 -15.42
CA LEU A 43 1.88 7.45 -14.36
C LEU A 43 2.16 8.30 -13.12
N ASN A 44 2.32 9.63 -13.25
CA ASN A 44 2.44 10.53 -12.10
C ASN A 44 1.14 10.58 -11.26
N VAL A 45 -0.02 10.31 -11.86
CA VAL A 45 -1.30 10.23 -11.14
C VAL A 45 -1.30 9.02 -10.21
N LEU A 46 -0.61 7.93 -10.56
CA LEU A 46 -0.43 6.75 -9.69
C LEU A 46 0.68 6.95 -8.65
N ALA A 47 1.68 7.80 -8.95
CA ALA A 47 2.80 8.04 -8.06
C ALA A 47 2.41 8.67 -6.72
N VAL A 48 1.41 9.56 -6.70
CA VAL A 48 0.93 10.22 -5.47
C VAL A 48 0.21 9.21 -4.55
N PRO A 49 -0.81 8.45 -5.00
CA PRO A 49 -1.45 7.41 -4.20
C PRO A 49 -0.48 6.36 -3.69
N LEU A 50 0.50 5.93 -4.49
CA LEU A 50 1.52 4.95 -4.07
C LEU A 50 2.43 5.51 -2.96
N ARG A 51 2.79 6.80 -3.04
CA ARG A 51 3.57 7.47 -2.00
C ARG A 51 2.78 7.62 -0.70
N GLU A 52 1.53 8.05 -0.80
CA GLU A 52 0.61 8.13 0.35
C GLU A 52 0.42 6.76 0.98
N LEU A 53 0.28 5.72 0.16
CA LEU A 53 0.19 4.35 0.64
C LEU A 53 1.45 3.94 1.41
N GLY A 54 2.64 4.18 0.85
CA GLY A 54 3.91 3.91 1.53
C GLY A 54 4.00 4.59 2.89
N ALA A 55 3.62 5.87 2.97
CA ALA A 55 3.60 6.62 4.23
C ALA A 55 2.59 6.06 5.24
N ARG A 56 1.40 5.62 4.79
CA ARG A 56 0.41 4.96 5.66
C ARG A 56 0.93 3.64 6.22
N LEU A 57 1.53 2.80 5.36
CA LEU A 57 2.12 1.52 5.76
C LEU A 57 3.24 1.72 6.78
N GLU A 58 4.15 2.67 6.54
CA GLU A 58 5.23 3.01 7.45
C GLU A 58 4.70 3.52 8.79
N THR A 59 3.72 4.43 8.78
CA THR A 59 3.09 4.96 9.99
C THR A 59 2.49 3.84 10.84
N ARG A 60 1.69 2.96 10.22
CA ARG A 60 1.07 1.82 10.91
C ARG A 60 2.10 0.83 11.44
N TRP A 61 3.17 0.57 10.69
CA TRP A 61 4.27 -0.27 11.16
C TRP A 61 4.93 0.33 12.41
N MET A 62 5.26 1.62 12.37
CA MET A 62 5.86 2.34 13.50
C MET A 62 4.95 2.36 14.73
N GLU A 63 3.64 2.48 14.53
CA GLU A 63 2.66 2.36 15.61
C GLU A 63 2.63 0.96 16.22
N ALA A 64 2.57 -0.09 15.40
CA ALA A 64 2.60 -1.47 15.86
C ALA A 64 3.89 -1.78 16.62
N TYR A 65 5.05 -1.36 16.09
CA TYR A 65 6.38 -1.54 16.67
C TYR A 65 6.54 -0.83 18.03
N ARG A 66 6.05 0.42 18.14
CA ARG A 66 6.05 1.15 19.42
C ARG A 66 5.16 0.46 20.45
N GLN A 67 4.01 -0.06 20.02
CA GLN A 67 3.07 -0.73 20.93
C GLN A 67 3.57 -2.09 21.43
N SER A 68 4.50 -2.74 20.72
CA SER A 68 5.20 -3.96 21.14
C SER A 68 6.39 -3.73 22.07
N GLY A 69 6.73 -2.47 22.39
CA GLY A 69 7.85 -2.13 23.27
C GLY A 69 9.20 -2.03 22.56
N GLY A 70 9.22 -1.86 21.24
CA GLY A 70 10.43 -1.53 20.49
C GLY A 70 10.80 -0.06 20.70
N GLU A 71 12.08 0.22 20.95
CA GLU A 71 12.66 1.57 20.83
C GLU A 71 13.09 1.83 19.37
N PRO A 72 12.89 3.06 18.86
CA PRO A 72 13.08 3.41 17.45
C PRO A 72 14.54 3.34 16.98
#